data_AF-A0A542ZPW6-F1
#
_entry.id   AF-A0A542ZPW6-F1
#
_cell.length_a   1.000
_cell.length_b   1.000
_cell.length_c   1.000
_cell.angle_alpha   90.00
_cell.angle_beta   90.00
_cell.angle_gamma   90.00
#
_symmetry.space_group_name_H-M   'P 1'
#
loop_
_entity.id
_entity.type
_entity.pdbx_description
1 polymer ?
#
loop_
_entity_poly.entity_id
_entity_poly.type
_entity_poly.pdbx_seq_one_letter_code
_entity_poly.pdbx_strand_id
1 'polypeptide(L)'
;MRITPSILNADFANLQSEIERIPSSDAIHVDVMDNHFVPNLTIGLPVVESLRKVTDKMLDMHLMIADPDRWAPAYAEAGAESVTFHVEAAAAPIRLAREIRAQGARASMGLKPATPVEPYADMLDELDMLLIMTVEPGFGGQKFLDLCLPKIKRARELMGDRQIWLQVDGGVSEQTIERCVDAGADTFVAGSAVFKADDPDAMVNTLRDKAIARCTH
;
A
#
# COMPACT_ATOMS: atom_id res chain seq x y z
N MET A 1 -1.19 -13.43 5.35
CA MET A 1 -2.00 -12.58 4.46
C MET A 1 -2.46 -11.38 5.24
N ARG A 2 -2.28 -10.17 4.71
CA ARG A 2 -2.66 -8.90 5.34
C ARG A 2 -3.65 -8.15 4.47
N ILE A 3 -4.72 -7.63 5.05
CA ILE A 3 -5.69 -6.76 4.37
C ILE A 3 -5.54 -5.35 4.94
N THR A 4 -5.24 -4.39 4.07
CA THR A 4 -4.93 -3.00 4.42
C THR A 4 -5.90 -2.06 3.69
N PRO A 5 -7.13 -1.84 4.18
CA PRO A 5 -8.11 -1.05 3.46
C PRO A 5 -7.63 0.39 3.21
N SER A 6 -7.82 0.87 1.98
CA SER A 6 -7.49 2.26 1.61
C SER A 6 -8.63 3.20 1.99
N ILE A 7 -8.34 4.16 2.85
CA ILE A 7 -9.30 5.19 3.27
C ILE A 7 -9.53 6.26 2.19
N LEU A 8 -8.88 6.16 1.03
CA LEU A 8 -9.17 7.00 -0.14
C LEU A 8 -10.62 6.84 -0.62
N ASN A 9 -11.26 5.72 -0.31
CA ASN A 9 -12.66 5.46 -0.64
C ASN A 9 -13.62 5.58 0.55
N ALA A 10 -13.12 6.01 1.71
CA ALA A 10 -13.91 6.22 2.91
C ALA A 10 -14.59 7.61 2.92
N ASP A 11 -15.47 7.84 3.90
CA ASP A 11 -15.99 9.19 4.18
C ASP A 11 -14.93 10.08 4.85
N PHE A 12 -14.35 10.99 4.07
CA PHE A 12 -13.34 11.95 4.54
C PHE A 12 -13.85 12.89 5.64
N ALA A 13 -15.16 13.14 5.73
CA ALA A 13 -15.72 13.96 6.80
C ALA A 13 -15.68 13.23 8.15
N ASN A 14 -15.60 11.89 8.15
CA ASN A 14 -15.76 11.04 9.32
C ASN A 14 -14.71 9.93 9.42
N LEU A 15 -13.44 10.22 9.06
CA LEU A 15 -12.38 9.19 8.96
C LEU A 15 -12.17 8.34 10.22
N GLN A 16 -12.35 8.89 11.43
CA GLN A 16 -12.29 8.11 12.66
C GLN A 16 -13.34 6.99 12.65
N SER A 17 -14.61 7.35 12.41
CA SER A 17 -15.71 6.40 12.33
C SER A 17 -15.49 5.37 11.23
N GLU A 18 -14.90 5.78 10.10
CA GLU A 18 -14.59 4.87 9.00
C GLU A 18 -13.53 3.83 9.37
N ILE A 19 -12.51 4.21 10.17
CA ILE A 19 -11.50 3.28 10.69
C ILE A 19 -12.12 2.32 11.72
N GLU A 20 -13.02 2.81 12.57
CA GLU A 20 -13.75 2.00 13.55
C GLU A 20 -14.68 0.96 12.91
N ARG A 21 -15.09 1.16 11.64
CA ARG A 21 -15.88 0.20 10.85
C ARG A 21 -15.09 -1.00 10.32
N ILE A 22 -13.76 -1.02 10.47
CA ILE A 22 -12.89 -2.11 9.98
C ILE A 22 -11.93 -2.66 11.05
N PRO A 23 -12.42 -3.05 12.24
CA PRO A 23 -11.58 -3.51 13.34
C PRO A 23 -10.73 -4.74 13.00
N SER A 24 -11.15 -5.57 12.05
CA SER A 24 -10.42 -6.76 11.61
C SER A 24 -9.28 -6.44 10.64
N SER A 25 -9.11 -5.20 10.17
CA SER A 25 -8.00 -4.81 9.26
C SER A 25 -6.62 -4.93 9.91
N ASP A 26 -5.62 -5.31 9.12
CA ASP A 26 -4.22 -5.43 9.57
C ASP A 26 -3.52 -4.07 9.66
N ALA A 27 -3.89 -3.14 8.78
CA ALA A 27 -3.40 -1.76 8.74
C ALA A 27 -4.43 -0.84 8.07
N ILE A 28 -4.23 0.47 8.21
CA ILE A 28 -4.96 1.50 7.48
C ILE A 28 -4.06 2.04 6.38
N HIS A 29 -4.44 1.82 5.12
CA HIS A 29 -3.68 2.33 3.98
C HIS A 29 -4.10 3.76 3.65
N VAL A 30 -3.13 4.66 3.57
CA VAL A 30 -3.35 6.11 3.49
C VAL A 30 -2.66 6.66 2.25
N ASP A 31 -3.46 6.96 1.24
CA ASP A 31 -3.00 7.50 -0.05
C ASP A 31 -2.77 9.02 0.01
N VAL A 32 -1.51 9.43 -0.07
CA VAL A 32 -1.09 10.84 -0.09
C VAL A 32 -0.74 11.22 -1.52
N MET A 33 -1.39 12.26 -2.04
CA MET A 33 -1.23 12.74 -3.41
C MET A 33 -1.01 14.25 -3.41
N ASP A 34 -0.12 14.76 -4.26
CA ASP A 34 0.34 16.16 -4.24
C ASP A 34 -0.04 16.98 -5.49
N ASN A 35 -0.85 16.42 -6.40
CA ASN A 35 -1.20 17.00 -7.69
C ASN A 35 -0.02 17.25 -8.65
N HIS A 36 1.15 16.67 -8.40
CA HIS A 36 2.33 16.74 -9.27
C HIS A 36 2.73 15.35 -9.77
N PHE A 37 2.95 14.39 -8.87
CA PHE A 37 3.30 13.02 -9.28
C PHE A 37 2.10 12.27 -9.86
N VAL A 38 0.90 12.58 -9.36
CA VAL A 38 -0.40 12.13 -9.87
C VAL A 38 -1.32 13.34 -10.04
N PRO A 39 -2.31 13.30 -10.95
CA PRO A 39 -3.22 14.42 -11.20
C PRO A 39 -4.37 14.48 -10.19
N ASN A 40 -4.07 14.37 -8.90
CA ASN A 40 -5.04 14.44 -7.81
C ASN A 40 -4.37 14.95 -6.51
N LEU A 41 -5.16 15.51 -5.59
CA LEU A 41 -4.73 16.02 -4.29
C LEU A 41 -5.63 15.41 -3.21
N THR A 42 -5.04 14.72 -2.24
CA THR A 42 -5.81 14.06 -1.18
C THR A 42 -5.56 14.74 0.16
N ILE A 43 -4.68 14.17 0.97
CA ILE A 43 -4.39 14.55 2.35
C ILE A 43 -2.88 14.65 2.55
N GLY A 44 -2.47 15.32 3.62
CA GLY A 44 -1.06 15.51 3.96
C GLY A 44 -0.79 15.21 5.43
N LEU A 45 0.40 15.58 5.87
CA LEU A 45 0.92 15.28 7.21
C LEU A 45 -0.03 15.63 8.38
N PRO A 46 -0.74 16.79 8.40
CA PRO A 46 -1.64 17.13 9.51
C PRO A 46 -2.80 16.14 9.69
N VAL A 47 -3.24 15.50 8.60
CA VAL A 47 -4.28 14.46 8.67
C VAL A 47 -3.70 13.19 9.26
N VAL A 48 -2.49 12.79 8.87
CA VAL A 48 -1.80 11.62 9.43
C VAL A 48 -1.59 11.75 10.94
N GLU A 49 -1.13 12.92 11.40
CA GLU A 49 -1.00 13.23 12.82
C GLU A 49 -2.34 13.15 13.57
N SER A 50 -3.45 13.48 12.89
CA SER A 50 -4.80 13.39 13.45
C SER A 50 -5.28 11.94 13.50
N LEU A 51 -5.04 11.16 12.44
CA LEU A 51 -5.35 9.72 12.39
C LEU A 51 -4.62 8.96 13.49
N ARG A 52 -3.33 9.26 13.70
CA ARG A 52 -2.53 8.61 14.73
C ARG A 52 -3.10 8.76 16.14
N LYS A 53 -3.79 9.87 16.43
CA LYS A 53 -4.41 10.13 17.75
C LYS A 53 -5.67 9.31 18.00
N VAL A 54 -6.28 8.74 16.97
CA VAL A 54 -7.60 8.08 17.06
C VAL A 54 -7.56 6.58 16.77
N THR A 55 -6.42 6.01 16.40
CA THR A 55 -6.26 4.57 16.21
C THR A 55 -4.88 4.14 16.65
N ASP A 56 -4.73 2.87 17.05
CA ASP A 56 -3.45 2.18 17.30
C ASP A 56 -3.08 1.22 16.14
N LYS A 57 -3.94 1.13 15.10
CA LYS A 57 -3.62 0.33 13.92
C LYS A 57 -2.40 0.89 13.20
N MET A 58 -1.66 0.00 12.54
CA MET A 58 -0.54 0.36 11.69
C MET A 58 -1.02 1.34 10.61
N LEU A 59 -0.36 2.49 10.47
CA LEU A 59 -0.58 3.42 9.37
C LEU A 59 0.39 3.09 8.23
N ASP A 60 -0.17 2.67 7.10
CA ASP A 60 0.57 2.33 5.89
C ASP A 60 0.45 3.48 4.88
N MET A 61 1.46 4.35 4.88
CA MET A 61 1.47 5.55 4.06
C MET A 61 1.95 5.25 2.65
N HIS A 62 1.15 5.60 1.66
CA HIS A 62 1.50 5.49 0.25
C HIS A 62 1.64 6.88 -0.35
N LEU A 63 2.89 7.27 -0.62
CA LEU A 63 3.23 8.62 -1.07
C LEU A 63 3.33 8.67 -2.60
N MET A 64 2.23 9.07 -3.22
CA MET A 64 2.15 9.44 -4.63
C MET A 64 2.48 10.93 -4.80
N ILE A 65 3.71 11.29 -4.44
CA ILE A 65 4.19 12.69 -4.41
C ILE A 65 5.51 12.86 -5.15
N ALA A 66 5.79 14.08 -5.59
CA ALA A 66 7.09 14.49 -6.08
C ALA A 66 8.07 14.76 -4.92
N ASP A 67 9.36 14.60 -5.17
CA ASP A 67 10.44 14.83 -4.20
C ASP A 67 10.27 14.04 -2.87
N PRO A 68 9.98 12.73 -2.90
CA PRO A 68 9.76 11.94 -1.70
C PRO A 68 11.01 11.88 -0.80
N ASP A 69 12.21 12.05 -1.36
CA ASP A 69 13.46 12.19 -0.59
C ASP A 69 13.35 13.25 0.52
N ARG A 70 12.62 14.32 0.26
CA ARG A 70 12.41 15.41 1.21
C ARG A 70 11.24 15.14 2.16
N TRP A 71 10.14 14.62 1.64
CA TRP A 71 8.86 14.61 2.35
C TRP A 71 8.57 13.33 3.10
N ALA A 72 9.04 12.17 2.61
CA ALA A 72 8.71 10.87 3.19
C ALA A 72 9.22 10.69 4.63
N PRO A 73 10.43 11.15 5.02
CA PRO A 73 10.91 11.01 6.41
C PRO A 73 9.95 11.64 7.43
N ALA A 74 9.31 12.76 7.10
CA ALA A 74 8.38 13.43 8.01
C ALA A 74 7.15 12.58 8.34
N TYR A 75 6.71 11.69 7.45
CA TYR A 75 5.59 10.77 7.73
C TYR A 75 5.99 9.70 8.75
N ALA A 76 7.22 9.19 8.67
CA ALA A 76 7.75 8.27 9.67
C ALA A 76 7.88 8.96 11.03
N GLU A 77 8.41 10.19 11.07
CA GLU A 77 8.50 11.01 12.29
C GLU A 77 7.13 11.31 12.92
N ALA A 78 6.09 11.47 12.10
CA ALA A 78 4.71 11.67 12.55
C ALA A 78 4.05 10.39 13.11
N GLY A 79 4.76 9.26 13.14
CA GLY A 79 4.32 8.00 13.73
C GLY A 79 3.63 7.04 12.76
N ALA A 80 3.89 7.17 11.45
CA ALA A 80 3.53 6.15 10.50
C ALA A 80 4.49 4.96 10.58
N GLU A 81 3.96 3.75 10.67
CA GLU A 81 4.75 2.53 10.80
C GLU A 81 5.21 1.93 9.46
N SER A 82 4.65 2.39 8.34
CA SER A 82 5.11 2.08 6.98
C SER A 82 5.02 3.30 6.09
N VAL A 83 6.09 3.56 5.32
CA VAL A 83 6.14 4.66 4.36
C VAL A 83 6.62 4.13 3.01
N THR A 84 5.73 4.19 2.03
CA THR A 84 5.95 3.75 0.65
C THR A 84 6.18 4.94 -0.26
N PHE A 85 7.39 5.07 -0.81
CA PHE A 85 7.71 6.06 -1.84
C PHE A 85 7.72 5.42 -3.23
N HIS A 86 7.44 6.20 -4.26
CA HIS A 86 7.60 5.76 -5.64
C HIS A 86 9.04 5.90 -6.12
N VAL A 87 9.60 4.82 -6.69
CA VAL A 87 10.96 4.86 -7.25
C VAL A 87 11.06 5.83 -8.43
N GLU A 88 9.95 6.05 -9.13
CA GLU A 88 9.87 6.98 -10.26
C GLU A 88 9.97 8.45 -9.84
N ALA A 89 9.79 8.74 -8.55
CA ALA A 89 9.90 10.09 -7.99
C ALA A 89 11.16 10.29 -7.15
N ALA A 90 11.77 9.22 -6.63
CA ALA A 90 12.93 9.29 -5.74
C ALA A 90 14.24 9.51 -6.50
N ALA A 91 15.05 10.47 -6.03
CA ALA A 91 16.38 10.75 -6.56
C ALA A 91 17.46 9.84 -5.95
N ALA A 92 17.34 9.49 -4.66
CA ALA A 92 18.27 8.60 -3.96
C ALA A 92 17.52 7.52 -3.15
N PRO A 93 16.88 6.55 -3.82
CA PRO A 93 15.92 5.63 -3.20
C PRO A 93 16.53 4.77 -2.08
N ILE A 94 17.80 4.36 -2.19
CA ILE A 94 18.51 3.62 -1.12
C ILE A 94 18.71 4.48 0.14
N ARG A 95 19.14 5.73 -0.04
CA ARG A 95 19.33 6.68 1.08
C ARG A 95 17.99 6.92 1.77
N LEU A 96 16.94 7.17 0.98
CA LEU A 96 15.59 7.42 1.46
C LEU A 96 15.05 6.23 2.28
N ALA A 97 15.19 5.00 1.77
CA ALA A 97 14.76 3.80 2.48
C ALA A 97 15.46 3.66 3.85
N ARG A 98 16.78 3.88 3.90
CA ARG A 98 17.54 3.86 5.16
C ARG A 98 17.11 4.95 6.14
N GLU A 99 16.79 6.13 5.64
CA GLU A 99 16.31 7.25 6.46
C GLU A 99 14.95 6.95 7.09
N ILE A 100 14.01 6.40 6.31
CA ILE A 100 12.71 5.94 6.81
C ILE A 100 12.90 4.87 7.91
N ARG A 101 13.77 3.88 7.68
CA ARG A 101 14.10 2.85 8.68
C ARG A 101 14.75 3.43 9.93
N ALA A 102 15.60 4.44 9.82
CA ALA A 102 16.25 5.09 10.96
C ALA A 102 15.23 5.76 11.90
N GLN A 103 14.07 6.15 11.38
CA GLN A 103 12.95 6.69 12.16
C GLN A 103 12.05 5.59 12.76
N GLY A 104 12.37 4.31 12.54
CA GLY A 104 11.63 3.16 13.08
C GLY A 104 10.43 2.71 12.24
N ALA A 105 10.20 3.32 11.08
CA ALA A 105 9.15 2.91 10.14
C ALA A 105 9.68 1.85 9.14
N ARG A 106 8.77 1.04 8.60
CA ARG A 106 9.05 0.17 7.46
C ARG A 106 9.32 1.01 6.22
N ALA A 107 10.46 0.78 5.57
CA ALA A 107 10.78 1.41 4.29
C ALA A 107 10.21 0.58 3.15
N SER A 108 9.38 1.22 2.33
CA SER A 108 8.63 0.55 1.29
C SER A 108 8.81 1.27 -0.05
N MET A 109 8.81 0.52 -1.16
CA MET A 109 8.96 1.08 -2.50
C MET A 109 7.78 0.69 -3.38
N GLY A 110 7.16 1.68 -4.03
CA GLY A 110 6.07 1.52 -4.98
C GLY A 110 6.55 1.54 -6.43
N LEU A 111 5.93 0.70 -7.27
CA LEU A 111 6.16 0.65 -8.72
C LEU A 111 4.83 0.82 -9.48
N LYS A 112 4.76 1.82 -10.38
CA LYS A 112 3.67 2.00 -11.35
C LYS A 112 3.51 0.77 -12.24
N PRO A 113 2.34 0.54 -12.87
CA PRO A 113 2.10 -0.62 -13.74
C PRO A 113 3.19 -0.84 -14.79
N ALA A 114 3.63 0.24 -15.47
CA ALA A 114 4.65 0.19 -16.52
C ALA A 114 6.10 0.09 -16.02
N THR A 115 6.36 0.29 -14.73
CA THR A 115 7.72 0.28 -14.19
C THR A 115 8.16 -1.16 -13.89
N PRO A 116 9.28 -1.64 -14.48
CA PRO A 116 9.82 -2.96 -14.22
C PRO A 116 10.46 -3.05 -12.83
N VAL A 117 10.51 -4.26 -12.27
CA VAL A 117 11.08 -4.51 -10.93
C VAL A 117 12.56 -4.89 -10.99
N GLU A 118 12.99 -5.48 -12.11
CA GLU A 118 14.31 -6.06 -12.31
C GLU A 118 15.49 -5.10 -12.04
N PRO A 119 15.44 -3.81 -12.44
CA PRO A 119 16.53 -2.87 -12.16
C PRO A 119 16.78 -2.63 -10.67
N TYR A 120 15.84 -3.01 -9.80
CA TYR A 120 15.86 -2.75 -8.37
C TYR A 120 16.09 -4.01 -7.52
N ALA A 121 16.43 -5.14 -8.15
CA ALA A 121 16.62 -6.42 -7.46
C ALA A 121 17.62 -6.34 -6.29
N ASP A 122 18.76 -5.66 -6.50
CA ASP A 122 19.80 -5.50 -5.47
C ASP A 122 19.39 -4.51 -4.37
N MET A 123 18.42 -3.64 -4.64
CA MET A 123 17.89 -2.69 -3.66
C MET A 123 16.88 -3.33 -2.70
N LEU A 124 16.36 -4.53 -3.01
CA LEU A 124 15.34 -5.18 -2.17
C LEU A 124 15.79 -5.36 -0.71
N ASP A 125 17.09 -5.54 -0.45
CA ASP A 125 17.63 -5.66 0.91
C ASP A 125 17.47 -4.38 1.76
N GLU A 126 17.25 -3.23 1.11
CA GLU A 126 16.97 -1.96 1.76
C GLU A 126 15.48 -1.76 2.12
N LEU A 127 14.61 -2.70 1.72
CA LEU A 127 13.16 -2.58 1.82
C LEU A 127 12.55 -3.60 2.78
N ASP A 128 11.44 -3.21 3.40
CA ASP A 128 10.59 -4.05 4.24
C ASP A 128 9.32 -4.49 3.50
N MET A 129 8.92 -3.74 2.47
CA MET A 129 7.79 -4.04 1.61
C MET A 129 8.03 -3.49 0.19
N LEU A 130 7.56 -4.23 -0.81
CA LEU A 130 7.47 -3.79 -2.19
C LEU A 130 5.99 -3.69 -2.58
N LEU A 131 5.57 -2.52 -3.05
CA LEU A 131 4.23 -2.25 -3.54
C LEU A 131 4.22 -2.29 -5.07
N ILE A 132 3.37 -3.16 -5.64
CA ILE A 132 3.07 -3.20 -7.06
C ILE A 132 1.71 -2.59 -7.31
N MET A 133 1.68 -1.47 -8.03
CA MET A 133 0.44 -0.87 -8.48
C MET A 133 -0.21 -1.74 -9.56
N THR A 134 -1.49 -2.07 -9.37
CA THR A 134 -2.33 -2.84 -10.29
C THR A 134 -3.41 -1.98 -10.96
N VAL A 135 -3.28 -0.65 -10.81
CA VAL A 135 -3.97 0.42 -11.55
C VAL A 135 -3.00 1.58 -11.73
N GLU A 136 -3.32 2.55 -12.59
CA GLU A 136 -2.52 3.79 -12.61
C GLU A 136 -2.76 4.59 -11.32
N PRO A 137 -1.71 5.03 -10.61
CA PRO A 137 -1.88 5.75 -9.35
C PRO A 137 -2.66 7.06 -9.53
N GLY A 138 -3.44 7.43 -8.51
CA GLY A 138 -4.11 8.73 -8.44
C GLY A 138 -5.61 8.70 -8.13
N PHE A 139 -6.31 7.59 -8.37
CA PHE A 139 -7.76 7.50 -8.11
C PHE A 139 -8.19 6.13 -7.61
N GLY A 140 -9.12 6.10 -6.66
CA GLY A 140 -9.77 4.87 -6.19
C GLY A 140 -10.84 4.34 -7.15
N GLY A 141 -11.20 3.06 -7.01
CA GLY A 141 -12.30 2.43 -7.77
C GLY A 141 -11.97 2.08 -9.23
N GLN A 142 -10.70 2.14 -9.62
CA GLN A 142 -10.23 1.71 -10.94
C GLN A 142 -10.27 0.18 -11.10
N LYS A 143 -10.32 -0.29 -12.35
CA LYS A 143 -10.33 -1.73 -12.67
C LYS A 143 -8.92 -2.30 -12.61
N PHE A 144 -8.79 -3.48 -12.00
CA PHE A 144 -7.55 -4.23 -11.92
C PHE A 144 -6.92 -4.48 -13.30
N LEU A 145 -5.62 -4.25 -13.41
CA LEU A 145 -4.83 -4.48 -14.62
C LEU A 145 -4.14 -5.85 -14.56
N ASP A 146 -4.73 -6.85 -15.21
CA ASP A 146 -4.18 -8.23 -15.28
C ASP A 146 -2.75 -8.29 -15.83
N LEU A 147 -2.34 -7.32 -16.64
CA LEU A 147 -0.96 -7.19 -17.14
C LEU A 147 0.10 -7.07 -16.03
N CYS A 148 -0.31 -6.72 -14.80
CA CYS A 148 0.59 -6.60 -13.66
C CYS A 148 0.87 -7.95 -12.97
N LEU A 149 0.06 -8.99 -13.18
CA LEU A 149 0.25 -10.30 -12.55
C LEU A 149 1.65 -10.91 -12.83
N PRO A 150 2.18 -10.88 -14.08
CA PRO A 150 3.55 -11.34 -14.33
C PRO A 150 4.61 -10.58 -13.54
N LYS A 151 4.41 -9.26 -13.31
CA LYS A 151 5.35 -8.45 -12.53
C LYS A 151 5.32 -8.79 -11.04
N ILE A 152 4.13 -9.07 -10.49
CA ILE A 152 4.00 -9.55 -9.10
C ILE A 152 4.76 -10.88 -8.93
N LYS A 153 4.59 -11.81 -9.88
CA LYS A 153 5.33 -13.07 -9.87
C LYS A 153 6.83 -12.88 -9.94
N ARG A 154 7.30 -12.05 -10.88
CA ARG A 154 8.73 -11.73 -10.99
C ARG A 154 9.28 -11.10 -9.72
N ALA A 155 8.54 -10.18 -9.11
CA ALA A 155 8.93 -9.54 -7.87
C ALA A 155 9.10 -10.57 -6.75
N ARG A 156 8.14 -11.50 -6.59
CA ARG A 156 8.25 -12.59 -5.62
C ARG A 156 9.48 -13.47 -5.86
N GLU A 157 9.78 -13.81 -7.11
CA GLU A 157 10.99 -14.57 -7.47
C GLU A 157 12.27 -13.83 -7.09
N LEU A 158 12.35 -12.52 -7.38
CA LEU A 158 13.53 -11.69 -7.04
C LEU A 158 13.72 -11.51 -5.54
N MET A 159 12.62 -11.46 -4.77
CA MET A 159 12.66 -11.37 -3.31
C MET A 159 13.29 -12.63 -2.70
N GLY A 160 13.06 -13.82 -3.27
CA GLY A 160 13.57 -15.08 -2.74
C GLY A 160 13.09 -15.32 -1.30
N ASP A 161 14.01 -15.67 -0.40
CA ASP A 161 13.71 -15.97 1.01
C ASP A 161 13.65 -14.73 1.91
N ARG A 162 13.86 -13.53 1.35
CA ARG A 162 13.85 -12.28 2.10
C ARG A 162 12.48 -12.05 2.74
N GLN A 163 12.49 -11.57 3.98
CA GLN A 163 11.27 -11.26 4.75
C GLN A 163 10.69 -9.90 4.37
N ILE A 164 10.40 -9.72 3.08
CA ILE A 164 9.82 -8.51 2.50
C ILE A 164 8.36 -8.80 2.17
N TRP A 165 7.47 -7.89 2.49
CA TRP A 165 6.06 -8.00 2.12
C TRP A 165 5.87 -7.64 0.64
N LEU A 166 5.00 -8.36 -0.06
CA LEU A 166 4.64 -8.02 -1.44
C LEU A 166 3.20 -7.51 -1.45
N GLN A 167 3.07 -6.20 -1.54
CA GLN A 167 1.81 -5.49 -1.55
C GLN A 167 1.31 -5.26 -2.97
N VAL A 168 -0.01 -5.33 -3.15
CA VAL A 168 -0.70 -4.90 -4.36
C VAL A 168 -1.75 -3.84 -4.02
N ASP A 169 -1.84 -2.81 -4.85
CA ASP A 169 -2.84 -1.74 -4.72
C ASP A 169 -3.50 -1.40 -6.07
N GLY A 170 -4.83 -1.36 -6.04
CA GLY A 170 -5.68 -1.01 -7.17
C GLY A 170 -6.54 -2.17 -7.67
N GLY A 171 -7.87 -2.04 -7.55
CA GLY A 171 -8.81 -3.01 -8.10
C GLY A 171 -8.83 -4.37 -7.39
N VAL A 172 -8.29 -4.47 -6.16
CA VAL A 172 -8.39 -5.68 -5.34
C VAL A 172 -9.84 -5.85 -4.84
N SER A 173 -10.36 -7.07 -5.00
CA SER A 173 -11.74 -7.47 -4.71
C SER A 173 -11.79 -8.99 -4.56
N GLU A 174 -12.96 -9.52 -4.21
CA GLU A 174 -13.23 -10.96 -4.17
C GLU A 174 -12.92 -11.69 -5.49
N GLN A 175 -12.95 -10.97 -6.63
CA GLN A 175 -12.72 -11.52 -7.97
C GLN A 175 -11.25 -11.46 -8.41
N THR A 176 -10.42 -10.68 -7.72
CA THR A 176 -9.04 -10.39 -8.14
C THR A 176 -8.01 -10.85 -7.11
N ILE A 177 -8.37 -10.95 -5.83
CA ILE A 177 -7.44 -11.26 -4.74
C ILE A 177 -6.77 -12.63 -4.89
N GLU A 178 -7.51 -13.66 -5.31
CA GLU A 178 -6.97 -15.01 -5.49
C GLU A 178 -5.89 -15.05 -6.59
N ARG A 179 -6.08 -14.29 -7.68
CA ARG A 179 -5.05 -14.15 -8.73
C ARG A 179 -3.80 -13.42 -8.24
N CYS A 180 -3.96 -12.46 -7.35
CA CYS A 180 -2.83 -11.76 -6.73
C CYS A 180 -2.04 -12.70 -5.81
N VAL A 181 -2.74 -13.55 -5.04
CA VAL A 181 -2.12 -14.62 -4.24
C VAL A 181 -1.37 -15.61 -5.13
N ASP A 182 -1.97 -16.06 -6.23
CA ASP A 182 -1.32 -16.96 -7.20
C ASP A 182 -0.04 -16.37 -7.80
N ALA A 183 -0.03 -15.04 -7.99
CA ALA A 183 1.15 -14.31 -8.44
C ALA A 183 2.18 -14.08 -7.32
N GLY A 184 1.85 -14.37 -6.06
CA GLY A 184 2.77 -14.33 -4.92
C GLY A 184 2.61 -13.12 -4.00
N ALA A 185 1.58 -12.28 -4.18
CA ALA A 185 1.31 -11.19 -3.24
C ALA A 185 0.82 -11.72 -1.88
N ASP A 186 1.10 -10.99 -0.80
CA ASP A 186 0.72 -11.37 0.57
C ASP A 186 0.08 -10.24 1.40
N THR A 187 0.04 -9.03 0.83
CA THR A 187 -0.48 -7.81 1.43
C THR A 187 -1.38 -7.13 0.40
N PHE A 188 -2.61 -6.78 0.77
CA PHE A 188 -3.64 -6.39 -0.19
C PHE A 188 -4.31 -5.08 0.22
N VAL A 189 -4.16 -4.07 -0.61
CA VAL A 189 -4.86 -2.80 -0.47
C VAL A 189 -6.21 -2.88 -1.17
N ALA A 190 -7.28 -2.66 -0.42
CA ALA A 190 -8.66 -2.70 -0.93
C ALA A 190 -9.47 -1.52 -0.39
N GLY A 191 -9.62 -0.46 -1.19
CA GLY A 191 -10.45 0.70 -0.84
C GLY A 191 -11.93 0.47 -1.17
N SER A 192 -12.28 0.62 -2.46
CA SER A 192 -13.69 0.60 -2.89
C SER A 192 -14.42 -0.70 -2.62
N ALA A 193 -13.74 -1.85 -2.62
CA ALA A 193 -14.38 -3.13 -2.30
C ALA A 193 -14.86 -3.16 -0.85
N VAL A 194 -14.09 -2.58 0.08
CA VAL A 194 -14.38 -2.55 1.51
C VAL A 194 -15.37 -1.44 1.86
N PHE A 195 -15.08 -0.19 1.52
CA PHE A 195 -15.89 0.95 2.00
C PHE A 195 -17.23 1.13 1.28
N LYS A 196 -17.45 0.46 0.13
CA LYS A 196 -18.75 0.41 -0.55
C LYS A 196 -19.58 -0.83 -0.18
N ALA A 197 -19.04 -1.74 0.62
CA ALA A 197 -19.81 -2.88 1.11
C ALA A 197 -20.79 -2.43 2.19
N ASP A 198 -21.90 -3.16 2.33
CA ASP A 198 -22.88 -2.92 3.39
C ASP A 198 -22.24 -3.11 4.78
N ASP A 199 -21.36 -4.11 4.91
CA ASP A 199 -20.54 -4.37 6.10
C ASP A 199 -19.04 -4.40 5.69
N PRO A 200 -18.30 -3.30 5.93
CA PRO A 200 -16.88 -3.22 5.60
C PRO A 200 -16.01 -4.23 6.32
N ASP A 201 -16.28 -4.53 7.60
CA ASP A 201 -15.44 -5.47 8.36
C ASP A 201 -15.65 -6.91 7.92
N ALA A 202 -16.92 -7.28 7.63
CA ALA A 202 -17.22 -8.56 7.02
C ALA A 202 -16.52 -8.72 5.66
N MET A 203 -16.43 -7.64 4.86
CA MET A 203 -15.68 -7.66 3.61
C MET A 203 -14.17 -7.83 3.83
N VAL A 204 -13.57 -7.16 4.83
CA VAL A 204 -12.17 -7.38 5.20
C VAL A 204 -11.89 -8.85 5.51
N ASN A 205 -12.76 -9.49 6.31
CA ASN A 205 -12.63 -10.92 6.63
C ASN A 205 -12.84 -11.81 5.40
N THR A 206 -13.81 -11.51 4.56
CA THR A 206 -14.07 -12.26 3.31
C THR A 206 -12.85 -12.25 2.39
N LEU A 207 -12.21 -11.09 2.21
CA LEU A 207 -10.99 -10.96 1.40
C LEU A 207 -9.83 -11.76 2.02
N ARG A 208 -9.66 -11.67 3.35
CA ARG A 208 -8.62 -12.44 4.05
C ARG A 208 -8.82 -13.94 3.88
N ASP A 209 -10.04 -14.43 4.07
CA ASP A 209 -10.35 -15.86 4.01
C ASP A 209 -10.11 -16.42 2.60
N LYS A 210 -10.52 -15.67 1.56
CA LYS A 210 -10.21 -16.00 0.16
C LYS A 210 -8.70 -16.08 -0.09
N ALA A 211 -7.95 -15.11 0.42
CA ALA A 211 -6.51 -15.09 0.24
C ALA A 211 -5.82 -16.27 0.94
N ILE A 212 -6.24 -16.60 2.16
CA ILE A 212 -5.70 -17.74 2.93
C ILE A 212 -6.06 -19.07 2.27
N ALA A 213 -7.31 -19.27 1.90
CA ALA A 213 -7.78 -20.50 1.25
C ALA A 213 -7.01 -20.77 -0.04
N ARG A 214 -6.65 -19.72 -0.78
CA ARG A 214 -5.88 -19.87 -2.02
C ARG A 214 -4.41 -20.25 -1.76
N CYS A 215 -3.81 -19.81 -0.66
CA CYS A 215 -2.43 -20.14 -0.30
C CYS A 215 -2.25 -21.61 0.14
N THR A 216 -3.32 -22.27 0.58
CA THR A 216 -3.30 -23.67 1.03
C THR A 216 -3.47 -24.69 -0.10
N HIS A 217 -3.56 -24.23 -1.35
CA HIS A 217 -3.71 -25.03 -2.56
C HIS A 217 -2.51 -24.87 -3.48
#